data_AF-A0A6P3GT97-F1
#
_entry.id   AF-A0A6P3GT97-F1
#
_cell.length_a   1.000
_cell.length_b   1.000
_cell.length_c   1.000
_cell.angle_alpha   90.00
_cell.angle_beta   90.00
_cell.angle_gamma   90.00
#
_symmetry.space_group_name_H-M   'P 1'
#
loop_
_entity.id
_entity.type
_entity.pdbx_description
1 polymer ?
#
loop_
_entity_poly.entity_id
_entity_poly.type
_entity_poly.pdbx_seq_one_letter_code
_entity_poly.pdbx_strand_id
1 'polypeptide(L)'
;SRAPISAKLVANMLSVAGADHIITMDLHASQIQGFFDIPVDNLYAEPAVLKWIPFFVLRYTHTVVLSEVLPVNTLCCRVTSIADRLNVDFALIHKERKKANEVDRMVLVGDVKDRVAILVDDMADTCGTICHAADK
;
A
#
# COMPACT_ATOMS: atom_id res chain seq x y z
N SER A 1 -9.86 13.39 -20.79
CA SER A 1 -9.68 11.91 -20.82
C SER A 1 -11.06 11.26 -20.74
N ARG A 2 -11.33 10.19 -21.49
CA ARG A 2 -12.60 9.42 -21.47
C ARG A 2 -12.43 8.06 -20.77
N ALA A 3 -11.63 8.01 -19.71
CA ALA A 3 -11.43 6.78 -18.96
C ALA A 3 -12.64 6.49 -18.06
N PRO A 4 -13.11 5.22 -17.99
CA PRO A 4 -14.22 4.85 -17.11
C PRO A 4 -13.78 4.81 -15.64
N ILE A 5 -14.72 5.04 -14.73
CA ILE A 5 -14.57 4.76 -13.30
C ILE A 5 -15.15 3.37 -13.03
N SER A 6 -14.41 2.34 -13.43
CA SER A 6 -14.89 0.94 -13.39
C SER A 6 -15.29 0.50 -11.98
N ALA A 7 -14.61 0.98 -10.93
CA ALA A 7 -14.95 0.66 -9.55
C ALA A 7 -16.37 1.14 -9.16
N LYS A 8 -16.82 2.31 -9.62
CA LYS A 8 -18.20 2.79 -9.38
C LYS A 8 -19.22 1.99 -10.20
N LEU A 9 -18.88 1.60 -11.43
CA LEU A 9 -19.74 0.72 -12.21
C LEU A 9 -19.97 -0.62 -11.48
N VAL A 10 -18.90 -1.25 -11.00
CA VAL A 10 -19.00 -2.51 -10.23
C VAL A 10 -19.81 -2.31 -8.94
N ALA A 11 -19.58 -1.23 -8.20
CA ALA A 11 -20.36 -0.92 -7.01
C ALA A 11 -21.87 -0.83 -7.32
N ASN A 12 -22.25 -0.13 -8.39
CA ASN A 12 -23.65 -0.04 -8.81
C ASN A 12 -24.22 -1.41 -9.22
N MET A 13 -23.44 -2.24 -9.92
CA MET A 13 -23.90 -3.58 -10.31
C MET A 13 -24.16 -4.47 -9.09
N LEU A 14 -23.30 -4.39 -8.06
CA LEU A 14 -23.49 -5.13 -6.80
C LEU A 14 -24.74 -4.66 -6.05
N SER A 15 -24.97 -3.35 -5.96
CA SER A 15 -26.19 -2.81 -5.37
C SER A 15 -27.45 -3.24 -6.13
N VAL A 16 -27.43 -3.17 -7.47
CA VAL A 16 -28.58 -3.58 -8.30
C VAL A 16 -28.82 -5.09 -8.25
N ALA A 17 -27.77 -5.90 -8.07
CA ALA A 17 -27.89 -7.34 -7.88
C ALA A 17 -28.53 -7.72 -6.52
N GLY A 18 -28.74 -6.75 -5.62
CA GLY A 18 -29.40 -6.96 -4.32
C GLY A 18 -28.43 -7.18 -3.16
N ALA A 19 -27.17 -6.73 -3.27
CA ALA A 19 -26.31 -6.69 -2.09
C ALA A 19 -26.79 -5.60 -1.12
N ASP A 20 -27.04 -5.97 0.13
CA ASP A 20 -27.44 -5.01 1.19
C ASP A 20 -26.26 -4.51 2.02
N HIS A 21 -25.11 -5.19 1.96
CA HIS A 21 -23.93 -4.88 2.75
C HIS A 21 -22.64 -5.38 2.06
N ILE A 22 -21.56 -4.59 2.12
CA ILE A 22 -20.25 -4.97 1.58
C ILE A 22 -19.24 -5.11 2.72
N ILE A 23 -18.53 -6.22 2.73
CA ILE A 23 -17.35 -6.42 3.58
C ILE A 23 -16.15 -6.61 2.66
N THR A 24 -15.11 -5.80 2.85
CA THR A 24 -13.90 -5.81 2.05
C THR A 24 -12.66 -5.64 2.94
N MET A 25 -11.47 -5.77 2.36
CA MET A 25 -10.21 -5.60 3.06
C MET A 25 -9.26 -4.76 2.20
N ASP A 26 -8.65 -3.75 2.81
CA ASP A 26 -7.60 -2.91 2.23
C ASP A 26 -7.90 -2.42 0.81
N LEU A 27 -8.99 -1.66 0.67
CA LEU A 27 -9.27 -0.94 -0.57
C LEU A 27 -8.08 -0.07 -1.02
N HIS A 28 -7.73 -0.17 -2.30
CA HIS A 28 -6.65 0.60 -2.93
C HIS A 28 -6.75 2.12 -2.67
N ALA A 29 -7.99 2.63 -2.68
CA ALA A 29 -8.31 3.98 -2.29
C ALA A 29 -9.50 3.96 -1.33
N SER A 30 -9.37 4.61 -0.17
CA SER A 30 -10.44 4.69 0.84
C SER A 30 -11.71 5.36 0.30
N GLN A 31 -11.57 6.25 -0.68
CA GLN A 31 -12.68 6.92 -1.36
C GLN A 31 -13.62 5.97 -2.11
N ILE A 32 -13.18 4.74 -2.44
CA ILE A 32 -14.02 3.72 -3.08
C ILE A 32 -15.21 3.35 -2.20
N GLN A 33 -15.12 3.50 -0.87
CA GLN A 33 -16.25 3.29 0.03
C GLN A 33 -17.44 4.19 -0.33
N GLY A 34 -17.17 5.44 -0.75
CA GLY A 34 -18.21 6.37 -1.21
C GLY A 34 -18.83 6.03 -2.56
N PHE A 35 -18.38 4.97 -3.23
CA PHE A 35 -19.02 4.47 -4.45
C PHE A 35 -20.21 3.57 -4.16
N PHE A 36 -20.35 3.05 -2.95
CA PHE A 36 -21.47 2.21 -2.57
C PHE A 36 -22.54 3.06 -1.88
N ASP A 37 -23.79 2.84 -2.28
CA ASP A 37 -24.96 3.47 -1.64
C ASP A 37 -25.47 2.64 -0.44
N ILE A 38 -24.84 1.48 -0.19
CA ILE A 38 -25.06 0.54 0.90
C ILE A 38 -23.88 0.58 1.88
N PRO A 39 -24.02 0.14 3.14
CA PRO A 39 -22.92 0.19 4.10
C PRO A 39 -21.72 -0.66 3.64
N VAL A 40 -20.52 -0.21 3.98
CA VAL A 40 -19.26 -0.86 3.60
C VAL A 40 -18.35 -0.97 4.81
N ASP A 41 -18.04 -2.20 5.22
CA ASP A 41 -17.00 -2.49 6.18
C ASP A 41 -15.67 -2.71 5.44
N ASN A 42 -14.77 -1.73 5.49
CA ASN A 42 -13.41 -1.88 4.97
C ASN A 42 -12.44 -2.26 6.10
N LEU A 43 -12.13 -3.54 6.17
CA LEU A 43 -11.17 -4.09 7.15
C LEU A 43 -9.73 -3.75 6.75
N TYR A 44 -8.84 -3.67 7.73
CA TYR A 44 -7.42 -3.39 7.52
C TYR A 44 -6.55 -4.59 7.93
N ALA A 45 -5.61 -5.01 7.08
CA ALA A 45 -4.67 -6.06 7.41
C ALA A 45 -3.53 -5.58 8.34
N GLU A 46 -3.36 -4.27 8.51
CA GLU A 46 -2.30 -3.65 9.32
C GLU A 46 -2.13 -4.31 10.71
N PRO A 47 -3.18 -4.55 11.52
CA PRO A 47 -3.02 -5.17 12.84
C PRO A 47 -2.50 -6.61 12.78
N ALA A 48 -2.79 -7.35 11.71
CA ALA A 48 -2.28 -8.70 11.50
C ALA A 48 -0.79 -8.64 11.12
N VAL A 49 -0.41 -7.73 10.22
CA VAL A 49 0.99 -7.50 9.82
C VAL A 49 1.85 -7.08 11.01
N LEU A 50 1.34 -6.17 11.85
CA LEU A 50 2.04 -5.71 13.06
C LEU A 50 2.29 -6.82 14.09
N LYS A 51 1.39 -7.81 14.16
CA LYS A 51 1.61 -9.00 15.02
C LYS A 51 2.59 -9.98 14.38
N TRP A 52 2.58 -10.07 13.05
CA TRP A 52 3.44 -10.98 12.30
C TRP A 52 4.91 -10.56 12.32
N ILE A 53 5.21 -9.26 12.16
CA ILE A 53 6.60 -8.77 12.06
C ILE A 53 7.47 -9.15 13.28
N PRO A 54 7.08 -8.86 14.53
CA PRO A 54 7.91 -9.21 15.69
C PRO A 54 8.08 -10.71 15.91
N PHE A 55 7.15 -11.52 15.40
CA PHE A 55 7.18 -12.97 15.57
C PHE A 55 8.12 -13.66 14.57
N PHE A 56 8.16 -13.16 13.33
CA PHE A 56 8.91 -13.81 12.23
C PHE A 56 10.19 -13.09 11.84
N VAL A 57 10.31 -11.78 12.10
CA VAL A 57 11.50 -10.99 11.74
C VAL A 57 12.48 -10.96 12.92
N LEU A 58 13.58 -11.70 12.79
CA LEU A 58 14.67 -11.66 13.75
C LEU A 58 15.26 -10.25 13.83
N ARG A 59 15.49 -9.76 15.05
CA ARG A 59 16.01 -8.40 15.32
C ARG A 59 15.13 -7.30 14.70
N TYR A 60 13.81 -7.41 14.83
CA TYR A 60 12.86 -6.42 14.29
C TYR A 60 13.15 -4.98 14.76
N THR A 61 13.80 -4.78 15.91
CA THR A 61 14.25 -3.47 16.41
C THR A 61 15.30 -2.78 15.52
N HIS A 62 15.94 -3.51 14.60
CA HIS A 62 16.86 -3.00 13.59
C HIS A 62 16.25 -3.09 12.18
N THR A 63 14.92 -3.05 12.08
CA THR A 63 14.23 -3.00 10.78
C THR A 63 13.99 -1.56 10.36
N VAL A 64 13.79 -1.38 9.05
CA VAL A 64 13.23 -0.17 8.46
C VAL A 64 12.06 -0.57 7.58
N VAL A 65 10.94 0.11 7.77
CA VAL A 65 9.76 -0.10 6.92
C VAL A 65 9.92 0.74 5.66
N LEU A 66 9.82 0.08 4.51
CA LEU A 66 10.01 0.65 3.18
C LEU A 66 8.74 0.53 2.35
N SER A 67 8.50 1.51 1.51
CA SER A 67 7.55 1.41 0.40
C SER A 67 8.06 2.22 -0.77
N GLU A 68 7.76 1.77 -1.99
CA GLU A 68 7.80 2.67 -3.13
C GLU A 68 6.66 3.67 -2.99
N VAL A 69 6.97 4.95 -3.21
CA VAL A 69 5.99 6.03 -3.19
C VAL A 69 6.00 6.70 -4.56
N LEU A 70 4.89 6.55 -5.27
CA LEU A 70 4.52 7.48 -6.32
C LEU A 70 4.01 8.78 -5.66
N PRO A 71 4.24 9.96 -6.26
CA PRO A 71 4.04 11.28 -5.65
C PRO A 71 2.64 11.62 -5.10
N VAL A 72 1.66 10.71 -5.16
CA VAL A 72 0.24 10.96 -4.85
C VAL A 72 -0.43 9.92 -3.94
N ASN A 73 0.31 8.98 -3.34
CA ASN A 73 -0.33 7.78 -2.77
C ASN A 73 -0.60 7.80 -1.26
N THR A 74 -1.79 7.29 -0.91
CA THR A 74 -2.28 6.84 0.40
C THR A 74 -1.37 5.82 1.11
N LEU A 75 -0.43 5.21 0.38
CA LEU A 75 0.54 4.23 0.87
C LEU A 75 1.54 4.83 1.88
N CYS A 76 1.90 6.11 1.73
CA CYS A 76 2.81 6.77 2.67
C CYS A 76 2.25 6.76 4.11
N CYS A 77 0.94 7.05 4.26
CA CYS A 77 0.27 7.02 5.56
C CYS A 77 0.26 5.63 6.21
N ARG A 78 0.21 4.56 5.40
CA ARG A 78 0.23 3.18 5.89
C ARG A 78 1.63 2.80 6.40
N VAL A 79 2.66 3.16 5.65
CA VAL A 79 4.06 2.89 6.01
C VAL A 79 4.44 3.61 7.29
N THR A 80 4.08 4.89 7.41
CA THR A 80 4.33 5.66 8.63
C THR A 80 3.56 5.08 9.82
N SER A 81 2.29 4.69 9.65
CA SER A 81 1.51 4.05 10.73
C SER A 81 2.16 2.75 11.22
N ILE A 82 2.63 1.90 10.30
CA ILE A 82 3.30 0.64 10.66
C ILE A 82 4.62 0.91 11.38
N ALA A 83 5.43 1.84 10.86
CA ALA A 83 6.72 2.21 11.45
C ALA A 83 6.55 2.81 12.87
N ASP A 84 5.59 3.73 13.04
CA ASP A 84 5.27 4.34 14.32
C ASP A 84 4.81 3.29 15.35
N ARG A 85 3.97 2.34 14.93
CA ARG A 85 3.47 1.28 15.83
C ARG A 85 4.51 0.23 16.18
N LEU A 86 5.50 0.02 15.32
CA LEU A 86 6.66 -0.85 15.58
C LEU A 86 7.80 -0.10 16.29
N ASN A 87 7.71 1.23 16.40
CA ASN A 87 8.77 2.11 16.90
C ASN A 87 10.10 1.88 16.16
N VAL A 88 10.03 1.86 14.84
CA VAL A 88 11.17 1.73 13.93
C VAL A 88 11.19 2.86 12.92
N ASP A 89 12.34 3.11 12.30
CA ASP A 89 12.45 4.12 11.25
C ASP A 89 11.75 3.64 9.97
N PHE A 90 11.29 4.60 9.16
CA PHE A 90 10.79 4.32 7.81
C PHE A 90 11.68 4.98 6.76
N ALA A 91 11.64 4.43 5.55
CA ALA A 91 12.22 5.07 4.39
C ALA A 91 11.27 4.93 3.18
N LEU A 92 11.43 5.84 2.23
CA LEU A 92 10.57 5.92 1.06
C LEU A 92 11.43 5.90 -0.20
N ILE A 93 11.02 5.09 -1.18
CA ILE A 93 11.63 5.08 -2.50
C ILE A 93 10.75 5.93 -3.41
N HIS A 94 11.19 7.15 -3.68
CA HIS A 94 10.52 8.06 -4.60
C HIS A 94 10.88 7.71 -6.04
N LYS A 95 9.87 7.43 -6.86
CA LYS A 95 10.04 7.03 -8.26
C LYS A 95 9.51 8.10 -9.20
N GLU A 96 10.39 8.71 -9.99
CA GLU A 96 10.02 9.59 -11.09
C GLU A 96 9.89 8.77 -12.38
N ARG A 97 8.71 8.86 -13.01
CA ARG A 97 8.43 8.26 -14.32
C ARG A 97 8.33 9.38 -15.35
N LYS A 98 9.18 9.36 -16.39
CA LYS A 98 9.07 10.28 -17.54
C LYS A 98 7.94 9.86 -18.49
N LYS A 99 7.71 8.56 -18.65
CA LYS A 99 6.64 7.95 -19.45
C LYS A 99 6.16 6.64 -18.82
N ALA A 100 4.99 6.15 -19.25
CA ALA A 100 4.54 4.80 -18.90
C ALA A 100 5.63 3.79 -19.29
N ASN A 101 6.07 2.96 -18.34
CA ASN A 101 7.12 1.95 -18.44
C ASN A 101 8.58 2.45 -18.57
N GLU A 102 8.86 3.75 -18.49
CA GLU A 102 10.23 4.29 -18.38
C GLU A 102 10.46 4.89 -16.99
N VAL A 103 11.26 4.19 -16.18
CA VAL A 103 11.73 4.67 -14.87
C VAL A 103 12.93 5.57 -15.12
N ASP A 104 12.79 6.86 -14.80
CA ASP A 104 13.85 7.85 -15.05
C ASP A 104 14.79 7.98 -13.84
N ARG A 105 14.23 8.00 -12.63
CA ARG A 105 15.02 8.12 -11.39
C ARG A 105 14.30 7.49 -10.20
N MET A 106 15.05 6.76 -9.37
CA MET A 106 14.61 6.31 -8.05
C MET A 106 15.49 6.96 -6.99
N VAL A 107 14.87 7.66 -6.05
CA VAL A 107 15.53 8.38 -4.94
C VAL A 107 15.08 7.76 -3.63
N LEU A 108 16.02 7.22 -2.87
CA LEU A 108 15.78 6.74 -1.52
C LEU A 108 15.81 7.92 -0.55
N VAL A 109 14.77 8.03 0.28
CA VAL A 109 14.67 9.01 1.37
C VAL A 109 14.65 8.24 2.69
N GLY A 110 15.72 8.40 3.48
CA GLY A 110 15.96 7.71 4.76
C GLY A 110 17.19 6.81 4.72
N ASP A 111 17.57 6.25 5.87
CA ASP A 111 18.75 5.39 6.02
C ASP A 111 18.35 3.92 6.22
N VAL A 112 18.80 3.08 5.29
CA VAL A 112 18.52 1.63 5.26
C VAL A 112 19.78 0.79 5.48
N LYS A 113 20.93 1.42 5.64
CA LYS A 113 22.22 0.73 5.65
C LYS A 113 22.35 -0.17 6.87
N ASP A 114 22.77 -1.42 6.64
CA ASP A 114 22.97 -2.45 7.67
C ASP A 114 21.69 -2.78 8.48
N ARG A 115 20.51 -2.51 7.91
CA ARG A 115 19.20 -2.77 8.50
C ARG A 115 18.39 -3.77 7.69
N VAL A 116 17.41 -4.39 8.34
CA VAL A 116 16.47 -5.29 7.65
C VAL A 116 15.33 -4.45 7.05
N ALA A 117 15.23 -4.44 5.72
CA ALA A 117 14.18 -3.77 4.99
C ALA A 117 12.87 -4.58 4.99
N ILE A 118 11.76 -3.96 5.42
CA ILE A 118 10.41 -4.53 5.31
C ILE A 118 9.65 -3.74 4.25
N LEU A 119 9.47 -4.33 3.07
CA LEU A 119 8.69 -3.72 1.99
C LEU A 119 7.19 -3.94 2.22
N VAL A 120 6.42 -2.85 2.24
CA VAL A 120 4.97 -2.88 2.44
C VAL A 120 4.27 -2.24 1.24
N ASP A 121 3.26 -2.91 0.71
CA ASP A 121 2.36 -2.39 -0.32
C ASP A 121 0.92 -2.87 -0.03
N ASP A 122 -0.09 -2.27 -0.66
CA ASP A 122 -1.49 -2.72 -0.52
C ASP A 122 -1.78 -3.99 -1.32
N MET A 123 -1.14 -4.16 -2.48
CA MET A 123 -1.21 -5.36 -3.29
C MET A 123 0.05 -5.58 -4.14
N ALA A 124 0.33 -6.83 -4.49
CA ALA A 124 1.37 -7.21 -5.43
C ALA A 124 0.75 -7.87 -6.66
N ASP A 125 0.89 -7.23 -7.83
CA ASP A 125 0.38 -7.74 -9.11
C ASP A 125 1.51 -8.35 -9.95
N THR A 126 2.28 -7.52 -10.65
CA THR A 126 3.44 -7.97 -11.46
C THR A 126 4.73 -8.10 -10.66
N CYS A 127 4.72 -7.71 -9.39
CA CYS A 127 5.88 -7.64 -8.48
C CYS A 127 7.06 -6.77 -8.97
N GLY A 128 7.00 -6.14 -10.14
CA GLY A 128 8.11 -5.33 -10.67
C GLY A 128 8.49 -4.17 -9.73
N THR A 129 7.49 -3.50 -9.14
CA THR A 129 7.68 -2.47 -8.10
C THR A 129 8.50 -3.00 -6.93
N ILE A 130 8.14 -4.17 -6.39
CA ILE A 130 8.80 -4.76 -5.22
C ILE A 130 10.22 -5.23 -5.57
N CYS A 131 10.42 -5.85 -6.74
CA CYS A 131 11.74 -6.26 -7.20
C CYS A 131 12.68 -5.06 -7.39
N HIS A 132 12.21 -3.99 -8.03
CA HIS A 132 13.01 -2.77 -8.21
C HIS A 132 13.36 -2.09 -6.89
N ALA A 133 12.45 -2.13 -5.91
CA ALA A 133 12.72 -1.65 -4.57
C ALA A 133 13.75 -2.50 -3.83
N ALA A 134 13.73 -3.82 -4.02
CA ALA A 134 14.66 -4.76 -3.38
C ALA A 134 16.07 -4.71 -3.99
N ASP A 135 16.19 -4.39 -5.27
CA ASP A 135 17.49 -4.23 -5.97
C ASP A 135 18.24 -2.93 -5.56
N LYS A 136 17.59 -2.04 -4.81
CA LYS A 136 18.10 -0.71 -4.43
C LYS A 136 18.70 -0.68 -3.04
#